data_AF-A0AAW9ASF3-F1
#
_entry.id   AF-A0AAW9ASF3-F1
#
_cell.length_a   1.000
_cell.length_b   1.000
_cell.length_c   1.000
_cell.angle_alpha   90.00
_cell.angle_beta   90.00
_cell.angle_gamma   90.00
#
_symmetry.space_group_name_H-M   'P 1'
#
loop_
_entity.id
_entity.type
_entity.pdbx_description
1 polymer ?
#
loop_
_entity_poly.entity_id
_entity_poly.type
_entity_poly.pdbx_seq_one_letter_code
_entity_poly.pdbx_strand_id
1 'polypeptide(L)' 'MLLHRHTYYGLIHHGIKTLLLDRLGHYTEEEYHQYLSLMTGKSTCFTMSLEELEATVDNLLREGYLEDVKTLISQYQRVA' A
#
# COMPACT_ATOMS: atom_id res chain seq x y z
N MET A 1 1.55 14.82 -8.70
CA MET A 1 0.15 14.49 -9.05
C MET A 1 -0.46 13.78 -7.86
N LEU A 2 -1.61 14.25 -7.36
CA LEU A 2 -2.27 13.67 -6.20
C LEU A 2 -3.20 12.55 -6.67
N LEU A 3 -2.82 11.30 -6.45
CA LEU A 3 -3.79 10.20 -6.53
C LEU A 3 -4.91 10.47 -5.52
N HIS A 4 -6.14 10.06 -5.83
CA HIS A 4 -7.21 10.10 -4.84
C HIS A 4 -6.80 9.23 -3.64
N ARG A 5 -7.08 9.70 -2.42
CA ARG A 5 -6.76 8.97 -1.17
C ARG A 5 -7.23 7.51 -1.20
N HIS A 6 -8.38 7.25 -1.81
CA HIS A 6 -8.93 5.90 -1.95
C HIS A 6 -8.07 4.99 -2.84
N THR A 7 -7.38 5.55 -3.84
CA THR A 7 -6.44 4.80 -4.67
C THR A 7 -5.22 4.38 -3.84
N TYR A 8 -4.67 5.27 -3.00
CA TYR A 8 -3.62 4.89 -2.06
C TYR A 8 -4.08 3.76 -1.13
N TYR A 9 -5.32 3.81 -0.63
CA TYR A 9 -5.84 2.74 0.24
C TYR A 9 -5.83 1.39 -0.49
N GLY A 10 -6.34 1.34 -1.72
CA GLY A 10 -6.34 0.13 -2.52
C GLY A 10 -4.93 -0.41 -2.77
N LEU A 11 -4.00 0.47 -3.12
CA LEU A 11 -2.59 0.10 -3.35
C LEU A 11 -1.94 -0.43 -2.08
N ILE A 12 -2.10 0.23 -0.94
CA ILE A 12 -1.51 -0.21 0.34
C ILE A 12 -2.12 -1.55 0.76
N HIS A 13 -3.43 -1.71 0.63
CA HIS A 13 -4.11 -2.96 0.97
C HIS A 13 -3.59 -4.14 0.13
N HIS A 14 -3.46 -3.91 -1.18
CA HIS A 14 -2.92 -4.92 -2.11
C HIS A 14 -1.45 -5.24 -1.83
N GLY A 15 -0.61 -4.21 -1.64
CA GLY A 15 0.81 -4.40 -1.39
C GLY A 15 1.09 -5.11 -0.06
N ILE A 16 0.42 -4.73 1.02
CA ILE A 16 0.58 -5.42 2.32
C ILE A 16 0.04 -6.85 2.23
N LYS A 17 -1.09 -7.09 1.54
CA LYS A 17 -1.58 -8.45 1.32
C LYS A 17 -0.56 -9.30 0.57
N THR A 18 0.04 -8.77 -0.49
CA THR A 18 1.07 -9.46 -1.27
C THR A 18 2.31 -9.75 -0.42
N LEU A 19 2.75 -8.78 0.39
CA LEU A 19 3.83 -8.94 1.36
C LEU A 19 3.55 -10.04 2.37
N LEU A 20 2.34 -10.08 2.95
CA LEU A 20 1.97 -11.08 3.94
C LEU A 20 1.91 -12.48 3.33
N LEU A 21 1.34 -12.62 2.13
CA LEU A 21 1.33 -13.89 1.41
C LEU A 21 2.75 -14.37 1.08
N ASP A 22 3.65 -13.47 0.71
CA ASP A 22 5.06 -13.79 0.41
C ASP A 22 5.84 -14.21 1.67
N ARG A 23 5.68 -13.48 2.79
CA ARG A 23 6.47 -13.72 4.01
C ARG A 23 5.88 -14.76 4.96
N LEU A 24 4.56 -14.84 5.06
CA LEU A 24 3.85 -15.69 6.02
C LEU A 24 3.13 -16.86 5.34
N GLY A 25 2.88 -16.78 4.03
CA GLY A 25 2.11 -17.80 3.29
C GLY A 25 0.60 -17.67 3.40
N HIS A 26 0.11 -16.72 4.21
CA HIS A 26 -1.32 -16.45 4.38
C HIS A 26 -1.58 -14.95 4.63
N TYR A 27 -2.86 -14.59 4.63
CA TYR A 27 -3.33 -13.24 4.91
C TYR A 27 -4.48 -13.29 5.92
N THR A 28 -4.37 -12.49 6.99
CA THR A 28 -5.48 -12.17 7.87
C THR A 28 -5.61 -10.65 8.03
N GLU A 29 -6.81 -10.19 8.37
CA GLU A 29 -7.07 -8.77 8.63
C GLU A 29 -6.29 -8.27 9.86
N GLU A 30 -6.15 -9.11 10.89
CA GLU A 30 -5.35 -8.79 12.08
C GLU A 30 -3.88 -8.53 11.73
N GLU A 31 -3.27 -9.43 10.95
CA GLU A 31 -1.88 -9.27 10.52
C GLU A 31 -1.68 -8.05 9.64
N TYR A 32 -2.66 -7.72 8.78
CA TYR A 32 -2.65 -6.48 8.00
C TYR A 32 -2.56 -5.25 8.92
N HIS A 33 -3.45 -5.16 9.93
CA HIS A 33 -3.47 -4.03 10.85
C HIS A 33 -2.21 -3.97 11.72
N GLN A 34 -1.67 -5.13 12.13
CA GLN A 34 -0.41 -5.21 12.86
C GLN A 34 0.76 -4.72 12.00
N TYR A 35 0.89 -5.20 10.76
CA TYR A 35 1.97 -4.79 9.85
C TYR A 35 1.89 -3.31 9.50
N LEU A 36 0.69 -2.81 9.21
CA LEU A 36 0.49 -1.39 8.92
C LEU A 36 0.89 -0.54 10.14
N SER A 37 0.51 -0.98 11.34
CA SER A 37 0.87 -0.30 12.60
C SER A 37 2.38 -0.32 12.84
N LEU A 38 3.06 -1.44 12.58
CA LEU A 38 4.52 -1.55 12.70
C LEU A 38 5.26 -0.65 11.71
N MET A 39 4.77 -0.56 10.46
CA MET A 39 5.42 0.20 9.40
C MET A 39 5.15 1.71 9.50
N THR A 40 3.96 2.10 9.94
CA THR A 40 3.48 3.49 9.83
C THR A 40 3.10 4.13 11.17
N GLY A 41 3.06 3.34 12.26
CA GLY A 41 2.49 3.76 13.54
C GLY A 41 0.96 3.90 13.55
N LYS A 42 0.28 3.54 12.44
CA LYS A 42 -1.17 3.64 12.28
C LYS A 42 -1.75 2.26 11.96
N SER A 43 -2.85 1.90 12.63
CA SER A 43 -3.55 0.65 12.33
C SER A 43 -4.44 0.75 11.08
N THR A 44 -4.69 1.93 10.52
CA THR A 44 -5.55 2.10 9.34
C THR A 44 -5.05 3.19 8.40
N CYS A 45 -5.21 2.98 7.09
CA CYS A 45 -4.91 3.98 6.07
C CYS A 45 -5.77 5.25 6.21
N PHE A 46 -6.94 5.14 6.84
CA PHE A 46 -7.85 6.26 7.02
C PHE A 46 -7.23 7.39 7.86
N THR A 47 -6.42 7.04 8.86
CA THR A 47 -5.80 8.00 9.78
C THR A 47 -4.40 8.46 9.32
N MET A 48 -4.00 8.07 8.11
CA MET A 48 -2.73 8.46 7.52
C MET A 48 -2.83 9.80 6.79
N SER A 49 -1.83 10.65 6.93
CA SER A 49 -1.64 11.84 6.09
C SER A 49 -1.37 11.42 4.65
N LEU A 50 -1.49 12.35 3.71
CA LEU A 50 -1.14 12.06 2.33
C LEU A 50 0.34 11.66 2.17
N GLU A 51 1.24 12.34 2.87
CA GLU A 51 2.68 12.04 2.85
C GLU A 51 2.95 10.62 3.39
N GLU A 52 2.25 10.22 4.46
CA GLU A 52 2.33 8.86 5.01
C GLU A 52 1.84 7.82 4.00
N LEU A 53 0.75 8.12 3.27
CA LEU A 53 0.22 7.24 2.22
C LEU A 53 1.20 7.09 1.04
N GLU A 54 1.78 8.21 0.59
CA GLU A 54 2.76 8.23 -0.50
C GLU A 54 4.03 7.47 -0.13
N ALA A 55 4.58 7.73 1.05
CA ALA A 55 5.76 7.02 1.54
C ALA A 55 5.52 5.51 1.67
N THR A 56 4.32 5.11 2.11
CA THR A 56 3.97 3.69 2.25
C THR A 56 3.87 2.99 0.89
N VAL A 57 3.21 3.63 -0.09
CA VAL A 57 3.14 3.09 -1.46
C VAL A 57 4.52 3.02 -2.10
N ASP A 58 5.36 4.05 -1.93
CA ASP A 58 6.72 4.07 -2.46
C ASP A 58 7.58 2.93 -1.87
N ASN A 59 7.48 2.68 -0.56
CA ASN A 59 8.15 1.55 0.09
C ASN A 59 7.69 0.21 -0.49
N LEU A 60 6.39 -0.03 -0.59
CA LEU A 60 5.84 -1.26 -1.15
C LEU A 60 6.24 -1.47 -2.62
N LEU A 61 6.34 -0.38 -3.38
CA LEU A 61 6.77 -0.42 -4.79
C LEU A 61 8.27 -0.74 -4.90
N ARG A 62 9.11 -0.16 -4.05
CA ARG A 62 10.56 -0.45 -4.01
C ARG A 62 10.85 -1.88 -3.55
N GLU A 63 10.04 -2.42 -2.65
CA GLU A 63 10.13 -3.82 -2.20
C GLU A 63 9.52 -4.81 -3.23
N GLY A 64 8.86 -4.32 -4.28
CA GLY A 64 8.33 -5.13 -5.38
C GLY A 64 6.93 -5.70 -5.14
N TYR A 65 6.27 -5.33 -4.05
CA TYR A 65 4.94 -5.84 -3.68
C TYR A 65 3.77 -5.18 -4.45
N LEU A 66 4.08 -4.28 -5.40
CA LEU A 66 3.12 -3.62 -6.27
C LEU A 66 3.44 -3.80 -7.77
N GLU A 67 4.35 -4.69 -8.14
CA GLU A 67 4.79 -4.84 -9.53
C GLU A 67 3.65 -5.25 -10.49
N ASP A 68 2.70 -6.06 -10.01
CA ASP A 68 1.54 -6.51 -10.79
C ASP A 68 0.55 -5.37 -11.10
N VAL A 69 0.47 -4.37 -10.22
CA VAL A 69 -0.39 -3.19 -10.38
C VAL A 69 0.38 -1.94 -10.83
N LYS A 70 1.69 -2.03 -11.04
CA LYS A 70 2.54 -0.91 -11.46
C LYS A 70 2.13 -0.31 -12.80
N THR A 71 1.56 -1.13 -13.69
CA THR A 71 1.00 -0.68 -14.96
C THR A 71 -0.24 0.19 -14.75
N LEU A 72 -1.12 -0.17 -13.81
CA LEU A 72 -2.26 0.65 -13.38
C LEU A 72 -1.77 1.96 -12.75
N ILE A 73 -0.77 1.90 -11.86
CA ILE A 73 -0.15 3.11 -11.27
C ILE A 73 0.38 4.04 -12.38
N SER A 74 1.08 3.48 -13.37
CA SER A 74 1.61 4.22 -14.52
C SER A 74 0.50 4.83 -15.38
N GLN A 75 -0.65 4.18 -15.49
CA GLN A 75 -1.84 4.73 -16.16
C GLN A 75 -2.42 5.91 -15.38
N TYR A 76 -2.50 5.82 -14.04
CA TYR A 76 -2.93 6.96 -13.21
C TYR A 76 -1.93 8.12 -13.22
N GLN A 77 -0.63 7.86 -13.46
CA GLN A 77 0.39 8.89 -13.63
C GLN A 77 0.35 9.58 -15.01
N ARG A 78 -0.25 8.96 -16.05
CA ARG A 78 -0.30 9.52 -17.41
C ARG A 78 -1.56 10.31 -17.76
N VAL A 79 -2.61 10.28 -16.95
CA VAL A 79 -3.88 10.97 -17.24
C VAL A 79 -3.93 12.36 -16.57
N ALA A 80 -2.83 13.12 -16.65
CA ALA A 80 -2.81 14.57 -16.36
C ALA A 80 -2.29 15.35 -17.55
#